data_AF-A0A538BMW6-F1
#
_entry.id   AF-A0A538BMW6-F1
#
_cell.length_a   1.000
_cell.length_b   1.000
_cell.length_c   1.000
_cell.angle_alpha   90.00
_cell.angle_beta   90.00
_cell.angle_gamma   90.00
#
_symmetry.space_group_name_H-M   'P 1'
#
loop_
_entity.id
_entity.type
_entity.pdbx_description
1 polymer ?
#
loop_
_entity_poly.entity_id
_entity_poly.type
_entity_poly.pdbx_seq_one_letter_code
_entity_poly.pdbx_strand_id
1 'polypeptide(L)'
;MRTSSPLITLLIAALIAGTPTPAHAEQRFIVDCLFAHRAKDDPIVYPRQPGASHMHDFFGNKSTNAFSTYRSMLRARTNCDLAGETAAYWAPTLVRGNGTIVTPRRIKIYYRSGLLPGRRTYPFPKNFRVIAGGVNAMGKHASPTRPITGVTSSTGVTGPAAQGLTRSSCRRSR
;
A
#
# COMPACT_ATOMS: atom_id res chain seq x y z
N MET A 1 -7.76 68.14 -39.09
CA MET A 1 -8.08 66.69 -39.12
C MET A 1 -6.96 65.97 -38.38
N ARG A 2 -7.29 65.27 -37.29
CA ARG A 2 -6.33 64.67 -36.34
C ARG A 2 -5.72 63.40 -36.92
N THR A 3 -4.40 63.32 -36.91
CA THR A 3 -3.61 62.15 -37.28
C THR A 3 -3.71 61.09 -36.18
N SER A 4 -4.13 59.87 -36.53
CA SER A 4 -4.20 58.73 -35.60
C SER A 4 -3.32 57.61 -36.16
N SER A 5 -2.14 57.44 -35.58
CA SER A 5 -1.16 56.42 -35.96
C SER A 5 -1.42 55.16 -35.13
N PRO A 6 -1.80 54.00 -35.71
CA PRO A 6 -2.16 52.80 -34.96
C PRO A 6 -0.92 51.91 -34.78
N LEU A 7 0.10 52.40 -34.08
CA LEU A 7 1.35 51.64 -33.89
C LEU A 7 1.70 51.36 -32.43
N ILE A 8 0.79 51.61 -31.47
CA ILE A 8 1.09 51.44 -30.04
C ILE A 8 -0.01 50.62 -29.35
N THR A 9 -0.20 49.36 -29.71
CA THR A 9 -0.87 48.38 -28.84
C THR A 9 -0.56 46.94 -29.24
N LEU A 10 0.71 46.52 -29.16
CA LEU A 10 1.05 45.09 -29.22
C LEU A 10 2.41 44.82 -28.60
N LEU A 11 2.54 45.13 -27.31
CA LEU A 11 3.58 44.58 -26.46
C LEU A 11 2.94 44.34 -25.09
N ILE A 12 2.97 43.09 -24.67
CA ILE A 12 2.77 42.51 -23.32
C ILE A 12 1.86 41.28 -23.45
N ALA A 13 2.45 40.15 -23.85
CA ALA A 13 1.90 38.82 -23.56
C ALA A 13 2.97 37.74 -23.79
N ALA A 14 4.15 37.88 -23.19
CA ALA A 14 5.09 36.78 -23.11
C ALA A 14 6.01 37.01 -21.91
N LEU A 15 5.71 36.40 -20.75
CA LEU A 15 6.65 36.01 -19.69
C LEU A 15 5.88 35.57 -18.43
N ILE A 16 5.16 34.45 -18.52
CA ILE A 16 4.98 33.57 -17.35
C ILE A 16 5.23 32.14 -17.82
N ALA A 17 6.43 31.89 -18.35
CA ALA A 17 6.94 30.53 -18.44
C ALA A 17 7.37 30.15 -17.01
N GLY A 18 6.42 29.67 -16.21
CA GLY A 18 6.76 29.01 -14.95
C GLY A 18 7.72 27.86 -15.28
N THR A 19 8.88 27.83 -14.64
CA THR A 19 9.77 26.66 -14.76
C THR A 19 8.96 25.45 -14.31
N PRO A 20 8.81 24.40 -15.14
CA PRO A 20 8.16 23.19 -14.67
C PRO A 20 9.01 22.67 -13.51
N THR A 21 8.49 22.79 -12.29
CA THR A 21 9.08 22.10 -11.16
C THR A 21 9.06 20.63 -11.53
N PRO A 22 10.20 19.92 -11.48
CA PRO A 22 10.17 18.49 -11.70
C PRO A 22 9.20 17.91 -10.67
N ALA A 23 8.10 17.33 -11.18
CA ALA A 23 7.20 16.57 -10.34
C ALA A 23 8.01 15.40 -9.81
N HIS A 24 8.51 15.52 -8.57
CA HIS A 24 9.13 14.40 -7.89
C HIS A 24 8.04 13.35 -7.69
N ALA A 25 8.02 12.35 -8.57
CA ALA A 25 7.21 11.17 -8.38
C ALA A 25 7.68 10.49 -7.10
N GLU A 26 6.98 10.76 -6.00
CA GLU A 26 7.24 10.08 -4.74
C GLU A 26 7.06 8.58 -4.95
N GLN A 27 8.09 7.80 -4.62
CA GLN A 27 8.03 6.34 -4.74
C GLN A 27 7.20 5.80 -3.58
N ARG A 28 5.88 5.83 -3.77
CA ARG A 28 4.88 5.42 -2.79
C ARG A 28 3.96 4.36 -3.38
N PHE A 29 3.67 3.36 -2.56
CA PHE A 29 2.57 2.43 -2.75
C PHE A 29 1.51 2.80 -1.71
N ILE A 30 0.28 3.06 -2.15
CA ILE A 30 -0.85 3.35 -1.26
C ILE A 30 -2.07 2.67 -1.85
N VAL A 31 -2.82 1.93 -1.03
CA VAL A 31 -4.05 1.24 -1.43
C VAL A 31 -5.04 1.27 -0.27
N ASP A 32 -6.33 1.50 -0.57
CA ASP A 32 -7.43 1.30 0.37
C ASP A 32 -8.14 -0.01 0.04
N CYS A 33 -8.22 -0.90 1.03
CA CYS A 33 -8.87 -2.20 0.85
C CYS A 33 -10.03 -2.35 1.83
N LEU A 34 -11.18 -2.75 1.32
CA LEU A 34 -12.35 -3.04 2.15
C LEU A 34 -12.16 -4.34 2.93
N PHE A 35 -12.91 -4.46 4.02
CA PHE A 35 -13.05 -5.73 4.74
C PHE A 35 -13.48 -6.84 3.76
N ALA A 36 -12.83 -7.99 3.85
CA ALA A 36 -13.14 -9.16 3.07
C ALA A 36 -13.94 -10.17 3.91
N HIS A 37 -13.31 -10.69 4.95
CA HIS A 37 -13.91 -11.66 5.87
C HIS A 37 -13.09 -11.75 7.16
N ARG A 38 -13.53 -12.63 8.06
CA ARG A 38 -12.89 -12.90 9.34
C ARG A 38 -12.69 -14.40 9.51
N ALA A 39 -11.52 -14.82 9.98
CA ALA A 39 -11.21 -16.23 10.24
C ALA A 39 -10.10 -16.38 11.29
N LYS A 40 -9.99 -17.57 11.88
CA LYS A 40 -8.90 -17.98 12.78
C LYS A 40 -7.73 -18.59 12.02
N ASP A 41 -7.35 -17.95 10.91
CA ASP A 41 -6.31 -18.43 10.01
C ASP A 41 -5.12 -17.47 9.98
N ASP A 42 -3.91 -18.02 9.80
CA ASP A 42 -2.72 -17.24 9.46
C ASP A 42 -1.85 -18.02 8.45
N PRO A 43 -1.84 -17.65 7.16
CA PRO A 43 -1.08 -18.37 6.14
C PRO A 43 0.44 -18.19 6.22
N ILE A 44 0.94 -17.30 7.11
CA ILE A 44 2.38 -17.12 7.36
C ILE A 44 2.81 -17.93 8.59
N VAL A 45 2.13 -17.75 9.72
CA VAL A 45 2.49 -18.37 11.02
C VAL A 45 2.00 -19.81 11.11
N TYR A 46 0.79 -20.08 10.63
CA TYR A 46 0.12 -21.39 10.73
C TYR A 46 -0.32 -21.90 9.34
N PRO A 47 0.61 -22.02 8.37
CA PRO A 47 0.27 -22.48 7.03
C PRO A 47 -0.33 -23.88 7.07
N ARG A 48 -1.44 -24.07 6.34
CA ARG A 48 -2.20 -25.33 6.24
C ARG A 48 -2.75 -25.84 7.56
N GLN A 49 -2.90 -24.96 8.55
CA GLN A 49 -3.50 -25.28 9.85
C GLN A 49 -4.72 -24.35 10.09
N PRO A 50 -5.89 -24.69 9.51
CA PRO A 50 -7.09 -23.89 9.68
C PRO A 50 -7.48 -23.78 11.15
N GLY A 51 -7.87 -22.59 11.59
CA GLY A 51 -8.31 -22.37 12.96
C GLY A 51 -7.22 -22.27 14.03
N ALA A 52 -5.93 -22.39 13.65
CA ALA A 52 -4.82 -22.41 14.60
C ALA A 52 -4.39 -21.01 15.10
N SER A 53 -4.82 -19.93 14.44
CA SER A 53 -4.53 -18.56 14.91
C SER A 53 -5.62 -18.02 15.82
N HIS A 54 -5.36 -16.86 16.43
CA HIS A 54 -6.45 -16.03 16.95
C HIS A 54 -7.28 -15.45 15.79
N MET A 55 -8.37 -14.76 16.11
CA MET A 55 -9.26 -14.20 15.10
C MET A 55 -8.58 -13.03 14.36
N HIS A 56 -8.63 -13.06 13.05
CA HIS A 56 -8.11 -12.05 12.14
C HIS A 56 -9.22 -11.44 11.27
N ASP A 57 -9.13 -10.13 11.05
CA ASP A 57 -9.89 -9.42 10.03
C ASP A 57 -9.04 -9.30 8.77
N PHE A 58 -9.52 -9.87 7.66
CA PHE A 58 -8.83 -9.90 6.37
C PHE A 58 -9.34 -8.79 5.44
N PHE A 59 -8.43 -8.26 4.63
CA PHE A 59 -8.66 -7.19 3.68
C PHE A 59 -7.95 -7.46 2.35
N GLY A 60 -8.47 -6.85 1.28
CA GLY A 60 -7.91 -6.97 -0.06
C GLY A 60 -8.29 -8.29 -0.72
N ASN A 61 -7.38 -9.26 -0.76
CA ASN A 61 -7.65 -10.57 -1.34
C ASN A 61 -8.83 -11.29 -0.64
N LYS A 62 -9.86 -11.62 -1.43
CA LYS A 62 -11.11 -12.21 -0.91
C LYS A 62 -11.01 -13.68 -0.53
N SER A 63 -9.98 -14.40 -0.97
CA SER A 63 -9.84 -15.84 -0.75
C SER A 63 -8.78 -16.22 0.27
N THR A 64 -8.24 -15.24 1.01
CA THR A 64 -7.21 -15.50 2.02
C THR A 64 -7.70 -16.50 3.06
N ASN A 65 -6.88 -17.48 3.42
CA ASN A 65 -7.14 -18.52 4.43
C ASN A 65 -5.83 -19.28 4.73
N ALA A 66 -5.87 -20.25 5.65
CA ALA A 66 -4.69 -21.03 6.03
C ALA A 66 -4.04 -21.81 4.87
N PHE A 67 -4.74 -22.09 3.77
CA PHE A 67 -4.22 -22.78 2.59
C PHE A 67 -3.70 -21.84 1.50
N SER A 68 -3.67 -20.53 1.75
CA SER A 68 -3.29 -19.54 0.75
C SER A 68 -1.85 -19.72 0.26
N THR A 69 -1.69 -19.70 -1.06
CA THR A 69 -0.41 -19.78 -1.75
C THR A 69 -0.25 -18.57 -2.67
N TYR A 70 0.97 -18.20 -3.02
CA TYR A 70 1.21 -17.10 -3.98
C TYR A 70 0.37 -17.24 -5.27
N ARG A 71 0.24 -18.46 -5.79
CA ARG A 71 -0.55 -18.73 -7.00
C ARG A 71 -2.06 -18.61 -6.79
N SER A 72 -2.58 -19.05 -5.64
CA SER A 72 -4.02 -18.87 -5.34
C SER A 72 -4.34 -17.38 -5.15
N MET A 73 -3.45 -16.65 -4.49
CA MET A 73 -3.62 -15.22 -4.25
C MET A 73 -3.66 -14.43 -5.56
N LEU A 74 -2.73 -14.69 -6.49
CA LEU A 74 -2.69 -14.07 -7.83
C LEU A 74 -3.98 -14.22 -8.65
N ARG A 75 -4.76 -15.28 -8.41
CA ARG A 75 -5.97 -15.63 -9.18
C ARG A 75 -7.26 -15.14 -8.52
N ALA A 76 -7.18 -14.67 -7.28
CA ALA A 76 -8.34 -14.29 -6.52
C ALA A 76 -8.81 -12.88 -6.86
N ARG A 77 -10.08 -12.60 -6.54
CA ARG A 77 -10.63 -11.24 -6.58
C ARG A 77 -10.10 -10.43 -5.40
N THR A 78 -10.04 -9.11 -5.58
CA THR A 78 -9.68 -8.16 -4.53
C THR A 78 -10.83 -7.20 -4.20
N ASN A 79 -10.80 -6.67 -2.98
CA ASN A 79 -11.64 -5.58 -2.47
C ASN A 79 -10.83 -4.27 -2.30
N CYS A 80 -9.62 -4.21 -2.87
CA CYS A 80 -8.83 -2.98 -2.94
C CYS A 80 -9.32 -2.05 -4.05
N ASP A 81 -9.12 -0.74 -3.86
CA ASP A 81 -9.38 0.31 -4.87
C ASP A 81 -8.52 0.13 -6.13
N LEU A 82 -7.37 -0.52 -6.00
CA LEU A 82 -6.56 -0.98 -7.11
C LEU A 82 -6.95 -2.41 -7.53
N ALA A 83 -7.61 -2.53 -8.70
CA ALA A 83 -8.15 -3.81 -9.20
C ALA A 83 -7.11 -4.95 -9.35
N GLY A 84 -5.83 -4.62 -9.58
CA GLY A 84 -4.76 -5.61 -9.70
C GLY A 84 -4.10 -6.02 -8.38
N GLU A 85 -4.46 -5.38 -7.26
CA GLU A 85 -3.84 -5.64 -5.96
C GLU A 85 -4.45 -6.86 -5.29
N THR A 86 -3.79 -8.01 -5.45
CA THR A 86 -4.24 -9.31 -4.93
C THR A 86 -3.48 -9.77 -3.69
N ALA A 87 -2.69 -8.91 -3.05
CA ALA A 87 -2.16 -9.16 -1.73
C ALA A 87 -3.25 -9.24 -0.66
N ALA A 88 -2.95 -9.95 0.42
CA ALA A 88 -3.76 -9.94 1.63
C ALA A 88 -3.10 -9.13 2.72
N TYR A 89 -3.96 -8.48 3.49
CA TYR A 89 -3.61 -7.75 4.70
C TYR A 89 -4.55 -8.22 5.80
N TRP A 90 -4.04 -8.43 7.00
CA TRP A 90 -4.87 -8.78 8.15
C TRP A 90 -4.34 -8.20 9.46
N ALA A 91 -5.26 -7.97 10.38
CA ALA A 91 -5.00 -7.54 11.74
C ALA A 91 -5.84 -8.36 12.72
N PRO A 92 -5.45 -8.48 14.01
CA PRO A 92 -6.31 -9.08 15.02
C PRO A 92 -7.69 -8.44 15.05
N THR A 93 -8.75 -9.25 15.17
CA THR A 93 -10.12 -8.74 15.28
C THR A 93 -10.28 -7.87 16.52
N LEU A 94 -10.76 -6.65 16.34
CA LEU A 94 -11.05 -5.75 17.44
C LEU A 94 -12.34 -6.17 18.16
N VAL A 95 -12.25 -6.33 19.47
CA VAL A 95 -13.37 -6.67 20.35
C VAL A 95 -13.53 -5.57 21.40
N ARG A 96 -14.77 -5.12 21.63
CA ARG A 96 -15.08 -4.16 22.70
C ARG A 96 -14.95 -4.82 24.08
N GLY A 97 -14.86 -4.01 25.14
CA GLY A 97 -14.81 -4.53 26.52
C GLY A 97 -16.01 -5.42 26.91
N ASN A 98 -17.16 -5.26 26.24
CA ASN A 98 -18.34 -6.09 26.44
C ASN A 98 -18.37 -7.36 25.55
N GLY A 99 -17.26 -7.72 24.91
CA GLY A 99 -17.17 -8.89 24.01
C GLY A 99 -17.76 -8.68 22.61
N THR A 100 -18.36 -7.53 22.31
CA THR A 100 -18.93 -7.27 20.99
C THR A 100 -17.81 -7.04 19.96
N ILE A 101 -17.84 -7.78 18.86
CA ILE A 101 -16.88 -7.61 17.77
C ILE A 101 -17.13 -6.29 17.03
N VAL A 102 -16.05 -5.57 16.69
CA VAL A 102 -16.08 -4.39 15.82
C VAL A 102 -15.74 -4.83 14.40
N THR A 103 -16.66 -4.65 13.46
CA THR A 103 -16.39 -4.91 12.04
C THR A 103 -15.70 -3.69 11.40
N PRO A 104 -14.48 -3.83 10.88
CA PRO A 104 -13.78 -2.74 10.23
C PRO A 104 -14.41 -2.44 8.87
N ARG A 105 -14.34 -1.19 8.43
CA ARG A 105 -14.83 -0.80 7.09
C ARG A 105 -13.77 -1.00 6.01
N ARG A 106 -12.56 -0.53 6.28
CA ARG A 106 -11.41 -0.56 5.37
C ARG A 106 -10.10 -0.51 6.13
N ILE A 107 -9.03 -0.96 5.48
CA ILE A 107 -7.65 -0.73 5.87
C ILE A 107 -6.96 0.11 4.79
N LYS A 108 -6.06 1.00 5.21
CA LYS A 108 -5.18 1.74 4.30
C LYS A 108 -3.77 1.18 4.46
N ILE A 109 -3.21 0.66 3.38
CA ILE A 109 -1.85 0.15 3.35
C ILE A 109 -0.98 1.14 2.60
N TYR A 110 0.18 1.46 3.16
CA TYR A 110 1.13 2.34 2.51
C TYR A 110 2.58 1.92 2.76
N TYR A 111 3.39 2.01 1.71
CA TYR A 111 4.85 1.94 1.79
C TYR A 111 5.41 3.15 1.05
N ARG A 112 6.30 3.90 1.69
CA ARG A 112 6.93 5.08 1.13
C ARG A 112 8.43 4.88 1.18
N SER A 113 9.13 5.22 0.11
CA SER A 113 10.58 5.38 0.21
C SER A 113 10.86 6.56 1.15
N GLY A 114 11.83 6.40 2.05
CA GLY A 114 12.25 7.51 2.90
C GLY A 114 12.74 8.68 2.04
N LEU A 115 12.58 9.91 2.53
CA LEU A 115 12.94 11.15 1.81
C LEU A 115 14.46 11.35 1.61
N LEU A 116 15.29 10.34 1.89
CA LEU A 116 16.73 10.45 1.76
C LEU A 116 17.13 10.48 0.28
N PRO A 117 17.76 11.56 -0.20
CA PRO A 117 18.22 11.67 -1.58
C PRO A 117 19.13 10.49 -1.96
N GLY A 118 19.01 10.01 -3.20
CA GLY A 118 19.91 9.00 -3.76
C GLY A 118 19.61 7.55 -3.40
N ARG A 119 18.57 7.25 -2.60
CA ARG A 119 18.16 5.85 -2.37
C ARG A 119 17.27 5.34 -3.50
N ARG A 120 17.65 4.21 -4.09
CA ARG A 120 16.86 3.52 -5.11
C ARG A 120 15.81 2.63 -4.45
N THR A 121 14.56 2.81 -4.85
CA THR A 121 13.43 1.97 -4.41
C THR A 121 13.21 0.83 -5.41
N TYR A 122 12.94 -0.36 -4.88
CA TYR A 122 12.68 -1.55 -5.68
C TYR A 122 11.30 -2.12 -5.37
N PRO A 123 10.66 -2.80 -6.34
CA PRO A 123 9.44 -3.56 -6.09
C PRO A 123 9.69 -4.61 -4.99
N PHE A 124 8.67 -4.89 -4.17
CA PHE A 124 8.73 -6.06 -3.31
C PHE A 124 8.92 -7.32 -4.15
N PRO A 125 9.77 -8.28 -3.71
CA PRO A 125 9.89 -9.57 -4.38
C PRO A 125 8.53 -10.27 -4.52
N LYS A 126 8.43 -11.19 -5.49
CA LYS A 126 7.27 -12.08 -5.59
C LYS A 126 7.15 -12.93 -4.32
N ASN A 127 5.93 -13.19 -3.89
CA ASN A 127 5.64 -13.96 -2.65
C ASN A 127 6.29 -13.33 -1.41
N PHE A 128 6.36 -11.99 -1.35
CA PHE A 128 6.81 -11.27 -0.16
C PHE A 128 5.85 -11.53 1.01
N ARG A 129 6.39 -11.74 2.21
CA ARG A 129 5.60 -11.99 3.42
C ARG A 129 6.21 -11.20 4.56
N VAL A 130 5.38 -10.54 5.34
CA VAL A 130 5.83 -9.79 6.51
C VAL A 130 4.77 -9.85 7.60
N ILE A 131 5.25 -9.93 8.83
CA ILE A 131 4.44 -9.73 10.04
C ILE A 131 5.00 -8.48 10.70
N ALA A 132 4.19 -7.43 10.79
CA ALA A 132 4.60 -6.18 11.41
C ALA A 132 3.93 -6.03 12.78
N GLY A 133 4.75 -5.86 13.81
CA GLY A 133 4.34 -5.92 15.21
C GLY A 133 4.48 -7.33 15.79
N GLY A 134 4.38 -7.44 17.11
CA GLY A 134 4.51 -8.68 17.85
C GLY A 134 4.13 -8.45 19.31
N VAL A 135 3.81 -9.53 20.04
CA VAL A 135 3.42 -9.44 21.46
C VAL A 135 4.52 -8.80 22.34
N ASN A 136 5.78 -8.84 21.86
CA ASN A 136 6.94 -8.21 22.51
C ASN A 136 7.33 -6.85 21.89
N ALA A 137 6.57 -6.35 20.91
CA ALA A 137 6.85 -5.12 20.18
C ALA A 137 5.94 -3.94 20.59
N MET A 138 5.09 -4.14 21.62
CA MET A 138 4.27 -3.09 22.21
C MET A 138 5.17 -1.90 22.60
N GLY A 139 4.97 -0.74 21.98
CA GLY A 139 5.69 0.50 22.30
C GLY A 139 6.84 0.89 21.36
N LYS A 140 7.27 0.05 20.40
CA LYS A 140 8.38 0.39 19.47
C LYS A 140 7.94 0.85 18.07
N HIS A 141 6.66 0.70 17.72
CA HIS A 141 6.13 1.02 16.40
C HIS A 141 4.89 1.93 16.45
N ALA A 142 4.81 2.83 17.43
CA ALA A 142 3.82 3.89 17.40
C ALA A 142 4.15 4.85 16.25
N SER A 143 3.42 4.74 15.14
CA SER A 143 3.49 5.74 14.06
C SER A 143 3.00 7.09 14.63
N PRO A 144 3.78 8.19 14.59
CA PRO A 144 3.55 9.36 15.46
C PRO A 144 2.31 10.22 15.18
N THR A 145 1.40 9.83 14.30
CA THR A 145 0.34 10.76 13.83
C THR A 145 -1.08 10.22 13.78
N ARG A 146 -1.33 8.92 14.01
CA ARG A 146 -2.71 8.38 14.18
C ARG A 146 -2.63 7.10 15.01
N PRO A 147 -3.56 6.83 15.95
CA PRO A 147 -3.58 5.57 16.66
C PRO A 147 -3.92 4.45 15.66
N ILE A 148 -2.90 3.78 15.15
CA ILE A 148 -3.03 2.46 14.54
C ILE A 148 -2.76 1.44 15.63
N THR A 149 -3.81 1.12 16.40
CA THR A 149 -3.85 -0.07 17.25
C THR A 149 -4.03 -1.27 16.33
N GLY A 150 -2.95 -1.72 15.67
CA GLY A 150 -3.03 -2.83 14.73
C GLY A 150 -1.66 -3.36 14.33
N VAL A 151 -1.28 -4.50 14.92
CA VAL A 151 -0.30 -5.42 14.30
C VAL A 151 -0.87 -5.79 12.94
N THR A 152 -0.17 -5.44 11.86
CA THR A 152 -0.64 -5.71 10.49
C THR A 152 0.30 -6.74 9.87
N SER A 153 -0.24 -7.91 9.56
CA SER A 153 0.46 -8.94 8.81
C SER A 153 0.04 -8.85 7.35
N SER A 154 0.97 -9.11 6.43
CA SER A 154 0.68 -9.12 5.00
C SER A 154 1.40 -10.24 4.27
N THR A 155 0.66 -10.88 3.35
CA THR A 155 1.23 -11.72 2.30
C THR A 155 1.01 -11.00 0.98
N GLY A 156 2.12 -10.51 0.43
CA GLY A 156 2.19 -9.78 -0.81
C GLY A 156 2.35 -10.70 -2.01
N VAL A 157 1.32 -10.69 -2.87
CA VAL A 157 1.56 -10.77 -4.31
C VAL A 157 2.02 -9.40 -4.76
N THR A 158 3.06 -9.29 -5.58
CA THR A 158 3.38 -8.04 -6.26
C THR A 158 2.23 -7.74 -7.24
N GLY A 159 1.22 -6.97 -6.84
CA GLY A 159 0.26 -6.40 -7.78
C GLY A 159 0.97 -5.49 -8.78
N PRO A 160 0.40 -5.23 -9.97
CA PRO A 160 1.04 -4.42 -11.02
C PRO A 160 1.43 -3.00 -10.56
N ALA A 161 0.80 -2.41 -9.53
CA ALA A 161 1.22 -1.10 -9.01
C ALA A 161 2.52 -1.13 -8.19
N ALA A 162 2.87 -2.26 -7.58
CA ALA A 162 4.20 -2.42 -6.98
C ALA A 162 5.28 -2.65 -8.06
N GLN A 163 4.92 -2.86 -9.33
CA GLN A 163 5.82 -3.18 -10.44
C GLN A 163 6.18 -1.96 -11.31
N GLY A 164 5.64 -0.77 -11.03
CA GLY A 164 5.74 0.44 -11.86
C GLY A 164 7.04 1.25 -11.78
N LEU A 165 8.17 0.67 -11.37
CA LEU A 165 9.47 1.37 -11.34
C LEU A 165 10.44 0.73 -12.34
N THR A 166 10.71 1.49 -13.39
CA THR A 166 11.47 1.13 -14.59
C THR A 166 12.74 0.32 -14.31
N ARG A 167 12.87 -0.81 -15.00
CA ARG A 167 14.11 -1.57 -15.15
C ARG A 167 15.16 -0.73 -15.87
N SER A 168 16.08 -0.13 -15.14
CA SER A 168 17.37 0.27 -15.71
C SER A 168 18.49 -0.08 -14.74
N SER A 169 19.42 -0.92 -15.20
CA SER A 169 20.58 -1.44 -14.46
C SER A 169 20.26 -2.47 -13.36
N CYS A 170 20.09 -3.73 -13.80
CA CYS A 170 20.59 -4.89 -13.07
C CYS A 170 21.97 -5.21 -13.69
N ARG A 171 23.05 -4.71 -13.08
CA ARG A 171 24.40 -5.19 -13.39
C ARG A 171 24.78 -6.15 -12.27
N ARG A 172 24.79 -7.45 -12.58
CA ARG A 172 25.38 -8.50 -11.73
C ARG A 172 26.86 -8.15 -11.53
N SER A 173 27.25 -7.80 -10.31
CA SER A 173 28.64 -7.93 -9.89
C SER A 173 28.87 -9.40 -9.52
N ARG A 174 29.87 -9.98 -10.18
CA ARG A 174 30.40 -11.33 -9.91
C ARG A 174 31.00 -11.41 -8.51
#